data_AF-A0A960RT87-F1
#
_entry.id   AF-A0A960RT87-F1
#
_cell.length_a   1.000
_cell.length_b   1.000
_cell.length_c   1.000
_cell.angle_alpha   90.00
_cell.angle_beta   90.00
_cell.angle_gamma   90.00
#
_symmetry.space_group_name_H-M   'P 1'
#
loop_
_entity.id
_entity.type
_entity.pdbx_description
1 polymer ?
#
loop_
_entity_poly.entity_id
_entity_poly.type
_entity_poly.pdbx_seq_one_letter_code
_entity_poly.pdbx_strand_id
1 'polypeptide(L)'
;MDKDGWRKFIQVLTHVDDPKTLETLSKLFFTPEERESLAGRARIIQELIQGKRTQREIAKKYGISIAKITRGSNALKEISDEMKEYLIRVME
;
A
#
# COMPACT_ATOMS: atom_id res chain seq x y z
N MET A 1 2.46 15.75 -13.47
CA MET A 1 2.59 14.28 -13.53
C MET A 1 2.58 13.87 -14.99
N ASP A 2 3.58 13.14 -15.44
CA ASP A 2 3.56 12.51 -16.77
C ASP A 2 2.50 11.40 -16.77
N LYS A 3 1.38 11.65 -17.46
CA LYS A 3 0.24 10.72 -17.51
C LYS A 3 0.54 9.50 -18.39
N ASP A 4 1.37 9.66 -19.42
CA ASP A 4 1.70 8.57 -20.34
C ASP A 4 2.66 7.59 -19.67
N GLY A 5 3.74 8.10 -19.08
CA GLY A 5 4.67 7.29 -18.29
C GLY A 5 3.97 6.54 -17.15
N TRP A 6 3.07 7.21 -16.42
CA TRP A 6 2.28 6.56 -15.36
C TRP A 6 1.37 5.45 -15.90
N ARG A 7 0.67 5.68 -17.01
CA ARG A 7 -0.20 4.67 -17.62
C ARG A 7 0.60 3.45 -18.09
N LYS A 8 1.77 3.67 -18.71
CA LYS A 8 2.68 2.59 -19.14
C LYS A 8 3.18 1.79 -17.94
N PHE A 9 3.56 2.46 -16.86
CA PHE A 9 3.95 1.79 -15.61
C PHE A 9 2.84 0.86 -15.10
N ILE A 10 1.60 1.36 -15.01
CA ILE A 10 0.45 0.54 -14.59
C ILE A 10 0.25 -0.64 -15.54
N GLN A 11 0.30 -0.43 -16.86
CA GLN A 11 0.17 -1.51 -17.84
C GLN A 11 1.24 -2.59 -17.69
N VAL A 12 2.50 -2.22 -17.39
CA VAL A 12 3.55 -3.22 -17.12
C VAL A 12 3.16 -4.08 -15.93
N LEU A 13 2.70 -3.48 -14.83
CA LEU A 13 2.31 -4.22 -13.63
C LEU A 13 1.12 -5.17 -13.86
N THR A 14 0.20 -4.86 -14.76
CA THR A 14 -0.98 -5.72 -15.03
C THR A 14 -0.68 -6.97 -15.85
N HIS A 15 0.51 -7.10 -16.45
CA HIS A 15 0.92 -8.29 -17.22
C HIS A 15 1.79 -9.24 -16.40
N VAL A 16 1.92 -9.00 -15.09
CA VAL A 16 2.77 -9.79 -14.21
C VAL A 16 1.91 -10.82 -13.50
N ASP A 17 2.10 -12.09 -13.87
CA ASP A 17 1.30 -13.19 -13.34
C ASP A 17 1.95 -13.89 -12.13
N ASP A 18 3.22 -13.59 -11.82
CA ASP A 18 3.96 -14.22 -10.74
C ASP A 18 4.64 -13.21 -9.79
N PRO A 19 4.67 -13.47 -8.47
CA PRO A 19 5.27 -12.56 -7.49
C PRO A 19 6.77 -12.30 -7.68
N LYS A 20 7.53 -13.26 -8.24
CA LYS A 20 8.99 -13.15 -8.37
C LYS A 20 9.37 -12.14 -9.47
N THR A 21 8.61 -12.13 -10.56
CA THR A 21 8.70 -11.11 -11.60
C THR A 21 8.33 -9.76 -11.03
N LEU A 22 7.26 -9.65 -10.24
CA LEU A 22 6.86 -8.38 -9.62
C LEU A 22 7.92 -7.84 -8.66
N GLU A 23 8.55 -8.72 -7.87
CA GLU A 23 9.65 -8.34 -6.97
C GLU A 23 10.85 -7.81 -7.78
N THR A 24 11.18 -8.44 -8.90
CA THR A 24 12.28 -8.01 -9.78
C THR A 24 11.97 -6.65 -10.40
N LEU A 25 10.74 -6.44 -10.90
CA LEU A 25 10.30 -5.14 -11.42
C LEU A 25 10.30 -4.06 -10.33
N SER A 26 9.95 -4.41 -9.09
CA SER A 26 10.01 -3.45 -7.99
C SER A 26 11.45 -2.96 -7.72
N LYS A 27 12.45 -3.81 -7.98
CA LYS A 27 13.87 -3.43 -7.86
C LYS A 27 14.35 -2.54 -9.00
N LEU A 28 13.71 -2.62 -10.16
CA LEU A 28 13.97 -1.77 -11.32
C LEU A 28 13.33 -0.38 -11.17
N PHE A 29 12.05 -0.32 -10.76
CA PHE A 29 11.28 0.93 -10.78
C PHE A 29 11.40 1.78 -9.52
N PHE A 30 11.75 1.19 -8.39
CA PHE A 30 11.79 1.89 -7.10
C PHE A 30 13.17 1.83 -6.48
N THR A 31 13.54 2.88 -5.74
CA THR A 31 14.73 2.84 -4.88
C THR A 31 14.50 1.93 -3.66
N PRO A 32 15.57 1.51 -2.95
CA PRO A 32 15.43 0.80 -1.68
C PRO A 32 14.54 1.53 -0.67
N GLU A 33 14.70 2.84 -0.55
CA GLU A 33 13.95 3.69 0.38
C GLU A 33 12.47 3.79 0.00
N GLU A 34 12.16 3.86 -1.30
CA GLU A 34 10.79 3.84 -1.80
C GLU A 34 10.11 2.51 -1.51
N ARG A 35 10.81 1.38 -1.69
CA ARG A 35 10.30 0.05 -1.34
C ARG A 35 9.99 -0.07 0.14
N GLU A 36 10.87 0.43 1.01
CA GLU A 36 10.63 0.44 2.45
C GLU A 36 9.44 1.33 2.84
N SER A 37 9.32 2.49 2.19
CA SER A 37 8.16 3.39 2.35
C SER A 37 6.84 2.75 1.90
N LEU A 38 6.85 1.99 0.80
CA LEU A 38 5.69 1.24 0.30
C LEU A 38 5.33 0.08 1.24
N ALA A 39 6.32 -0.66 1.74
CA ALA A 39 6.11 -1.73 2.72
C ALA A 39 5.47 -1.21 4.01
N GLY A 40 5.95 -0.07 4.53
CA GLY A 40 5.35 0.61 5.67
C GLY A 40 3.91 1.05 5.40
N ARG A 41 3.62 1.57 4.20
CA ARG A 41 2.25 1.92 3.79
C ARG A 41 1.34 0.69 3.73
N ALA A 42 1.80 -0.40 3.12
CA ALA A 42 1.04 -1.65 3.07
C ALA A 42 0.68 -2.14 4.48
N ARG A 43 1.63 -2.09 5.43
CA ARG A 43 1.38 -2.44 6.84
C ARG A 43 0.32 -1.55 7.50
N ILE A 44 0.40 -0.23 7.29
CA ILE A 44 -0.58 0.72 7.83
C ILE A 44 -1.98 0.40 7.30
N ILE A 45 -2.10 0.19 5.99
CA ILE A 45 -3.38 -0.12 5.35
C ILE A 45 -3.96 -1.43 5.87
N GLN A 46 -3.13 -2.48 5.98
CA GLN A 46 -3.55 -3.77 6.54
C GLN A 46 -4.10 -3.62 7.98
N GLU A 47 -3.38 -2.95 8.88
CA GLU A 47 -3.83 -2.77 10.27
C GLU A 47 -5.11 -1.93 10.38
N LEU A 48 -5.25 -0.91 9.54
CA LEU A 48 -6.44 -0.06 9.49
C LEU A 48 -7.66 -0.83 8.99
N ILE A 49 -7.50 -1.66 7.96
CA ILE A 49 -8.56 -2.49 7.40
C ILE A 49 -9.00 -3.57 8.39
N GLN A 50 -8.05 -4.20 9.08
CA GLN A 50 -8.35 -5.23 10.09
C GLN A 50 -9.09 -4.65 11.31
N GLY A 51 -8.94 -3.36 11.61
CA GLY A 51 -9.70 -2.68 12.67
C GLY A 51 -9.41 -3.16 14.10
N LYS A 52 -8.43 -4.05 14.31
CA LYS A 52 -8.11 -4.66 15.62
C LYS A 52 -7.38 -3.71 16.57
N ARG A 53 -6.79 -2.64 16.07
CA ARG A 53 -5.98 -1.67 16.83
C ARG A 53 -6.39 -0.25 16.49
N THR A 54 -6.39 0.61 17.51
CA THR A 54 -6.52 2.06 17.32
C THR A 54 -5.29 2.61 16.58
N GLN A 55 -5.42 3.77 15.94
CA GLN A 55 -4.29 4.43 15.26
C GLN A 55 -3.11 4.69 16.20
N ARG A 56 -3.37 4.97 17.49
CA ARG A 56 -2.33 5.18 18.50
C ARG A 56 -1.59 3.89 18.84
N GLU A 57 -2.29 2.75 18.91
CA GLU A 57 -1.66 1.45 19.12
C GLU A 57 -0.83 1.01 17.92
N ILE A 58 -1.32 1.26 16.69
CA ILE A 58 -0.54 1.03 15.46
C ILE A 58 0.74 1.87 15.48
N ALA A 59 0.64 3.16 15.84
CA ALA A 59 1.79 4.06 15.95
C ALA A 59 2.84 3.53 16.93
N LYS A 60 2.41 3.12 18.13
CA LYS A 60 3.28 2.58 19.18
C LYS A 60 3.91 1.25 18.76
N LYS A 61 3.15 0.35 18.17
CA LYS A 61 3.61 -1.01 17.81
C LYS A 61 4.67 -0.98 16.72
N TYR A 62 4.50 -0.11 15.71
CA TYR A 62 5.36 -0.10 14.52
C TYR A 62 6.34 1.07 14.48
N GLY A 63 6.36 1.94 15.50
CA GLY A 63 7.21 3.13 15.49
C GLY A 63 6.86 4.12 14.37
N ILE A 64 5.61 4.11 13.91
CA ILE A 64 5.14 4.95 12.80
C ILE A 64 4.47 6.20 13.37
N SER A 65 4.73 7.37 12.78
CA SER A 65 4.07 8.60 13.22
C SER A 65 2.55 8.54 13.01
N ILE A 66 1.79 9.08 13.97
CA ILE A 66 0.32 9.16 13.88
C ILE A 66 -0.11 9.83 12.57
N ALA A 67 0.60 10.88 12.13
CA ALA A 67 0.31 11.56 10.86
C ALA A 67 0.36 10.65 9.63
N LYS A 68 1.29 9.67 9.57
CA LYS A 68 1.35 8.68 8.48
C LYS A 68 0.12 7.76 8.51
N ILE A 69 -0.31 7.36 9.70
CA ILE A 69 -1.48 6.49 9.88
C ILE A 69 -2.78 7.24 9.54
N THR A 70 -2.90 8.50 9.96
CA THR A 70 -4.04 9.35 9.63
C THR A 70 -4.18 9.54 8.11
N ARG A 71 -3.06 9.74 7.39
CA ARG A 71 -3.08 9.79 5.91
C ARG A 71 -3.58 8.48 5.30
N GLY A 72 -3.15 7.33 5.82
CA GLY A 72 -3.65 6.02 5.38
C GLY A 72 -5.16 5.86 5.64
N SER A 73 -5.62 6.27 6.82
CA SER A 73 -7.05 6.21 7.18
C SER A 73 -7.92 7.10 6.30
N ASN A 74 -7.43 8.30 5.93
CA ASN A 74 -8.15 9.16 4.99
C ASN A 74 -8.15 8.59 3.58
N ALA A 75 -7.02 8.06 3.09
CA ALA A 75 -6.97 7.40 1.78
C ALA A 75 -7.96 6.22 1.68
N LEU A 76 -8.15 5.45 2.76
CA LEU A 76 -9.14 4.37 2.82
C LEU A 76 -10.59 4.85 2.79
N LYS A 77 -10.88 6.11 3.18
CA LYS A 77 -12.24 6.66 3.09
C LYS A 77 -12.61 7.03 1.66
N GLU A 78 -11.62 7.34 0.81
CA GLU A 78 -11.82 7.76 -0.58
C GLU A 78 -12.03 6.60 -1.56
N ILE A 79 -11.74 5.36 -1.14
CA ILE A 79 -11.96 4.18 -1.98
C ILE A 79 -13.39 3.64 -1.83
N SER A 80 -13.91 3.02 -2.89
CA SER A 80 -15.23 2.38 -2.89
C SER A 80 -15.31 1.24 -1.87
N ASP A 81 -16.52 0.93 -1.42
CA ASP A 81 -16.73 -0.19 -0.49
C ASP A 81 -16.35 -1.54 -1.13
N GLU A 82 -16.61 -1.71 -2.43
CA GLU A 82 -16.14 -2.88 -3.20
C GLU A 82 -14.60 -3.03 -3.15
N MET A 83 -13.86 -1.93 -3.28
CA MET A 83 -12.40 -1.96 -3.16
C MET A 83 -11.95 -2.26 -1.73
N LYS A 84 -12.65 -1.75 -0.71
CA LYS A 84 -12.35 -2.10 0.69
C LYS A 84 -12.55 -3.59 0.94
N GLU A 85 -13.66 -4.16 0.47
CA GLU A 85 -13.95 -5.59 0.59
C GLU A 85 -12.92 -6.46 -0.13
N TYR A 86 -12.51 -6.03 -1.33
CA TYR A 86 -11.42 -6.68 -2.05
C TYR A 86 -10.12 -6.67 -1.23
N LEU A 87 -9.74 -5.51 -0.67
CA LEU A 87 -8.54 -5.39 0.14
C LEU A 87 -8.60 -6.24 1.42
N ILE A 88 -9.76 -6.33 2.08
CA ILE A 88 -9.97 -7.22 3.22
C ILE A 88 -9.61 -8.66 2.82
N ARG A 89 -10.15 -9.13 1.69
CA ARG A 89 -9.93 -10.51 1.22
C ARG A 89 -8.47 -10.82 0.88
N VAL A 90 -7.76 -9.89 0.26
CA VAL A 90 -6.39 -10.14 -0.23
C VAL A 90 -5.29 -9.79 0.79
N MET A 91 -5.63 -9.08 1.88
CA MET A 91 -4.69 -8.68 2.94
C MET A 91 -4.93 -9.38 4.29
N GLU A 92 -5.75 -10.44 4.30
CA GLU A 92 -5.99 -11.29 5.50
C GLU A 92 -4.71 -11.84 6.13
#